data_AF-A0AAU9EFU6-F1
#
_entry.id   AF-A0AAU9EFU6-F1
#
_cell.length_a   1.000
_cell.length_b   1.000
_cell.length_c   1.000
_cell.angle_alpha   90.00
_cell.angle_beta   90.00
_cell.angle_gamma   90.00
#
_symmetry.space_group_name_H-M   'P 1'
#
loop_
_entity.id
_entity.type
_entity.pdbx_description
1 polymer ?
#
loop_
_entity_poly.entity_id
_entity_poly.type
_entity_poly.pdbx_seq_one_letter_code
_entity_poly.pdbx_strand_id
1 'polypeptide(L)'
;MSPRPSSAPALTAWEILANLGDSLMIVDRDYRVIWCKEPLMETPGSESEAVGHFCYQIFAGRDTPCTRACPVKPMFAQGRPQAVERHMLTSEGREIWREARAYPILDRRGAVAFAARISFDITHRKKRQSRLEDEVLTLERSLEEMNRFQLGELPFQPQGDASLTKRELEVLRLVAQGLSKPSIAKVLGISQNTVKRHVGNIFNKLGVNDRAQAAVWAARQGLV
;
A
#
# COMPACT_ATOMS: atom_id res chain seq x y z
N MET A 1 17.65 28.22 -35.10
CA MET A 1 16.92 27.16 -35.83
C MET A 1 16.66 26.02 -34.85
N SER A 2 15.48 25.97 -34.26
CA SER A 2 15.03 24.83 -33.43
C SER A 2 14.10 23.96 -34.27
N PRO A 3 14.27 22.63 -34.30
CA PRO A 3 13.31 21.76 -34.97
C PRO A 3 12.04 21.70 -34.12
N ARG A 4 10.89 21.97 -34.75
CA ARG A 4 9.55 21.73 -34.18
C ARG A 4 9.37 20.23 -33.91
N PRO A 5 8.64 19.82 -32.86
CA PRO A 5 8.34 18.41 -32.64
C PRO A 5 7.44 17.89 -33.77
N SER A 6 7.83 16.72 -34.25
CA SER A 6 7.16 15.84 -35.21
C SER A 6 5.65 15.76 -34.98
N SER A 7 4.88 16.02 -36.05
CA SER A 7 3.45 15.74 -36.13
C SER A 7 3.22 14.23 -36.14
N ALA A 8 2.98 13.64 -34.97
CA ALA A 8 2.40 12.30 -34.90
C ALA A 8 1.04 12.33 -35.64
N PRO A 9 0.73 11.37 -36.54
CA PRO A 9 -0.55 11.34 -37.22
C PRO A 9 -1.68 11.22 -36.20
N ALA A 10 -2.76 11.99 -36.40
CA ALA A 10 -3.95 11.90 -35.58
C ALA A 10 -4.57 10.51 -35.77
N LEU A 11 -4.54 9.69 -34.72
CA LEU A 11 -5.19 8.38 -34.72
C LEU A 11 -6.68 8.55 -35.05
N THR A 12 -7.17 7.74 -35.98
CA THR A 12 -8.59 7.63 -36.30
C THR A 12 -9.35 7.02 -35.13
N ALA A 13 -10.66 7.29 -35.04
CA ALA A 13 -11.52 6.65 -34.05
C ALA A 13 -11.45 5.10 -34.13
N TRP A 14 -11.25 4.56 -35.33
CA TRP A 14 -11.06 3.13 -35.54
C TRP A 14 -9.77 2.60 -34.91
N GLU A 15 -8.63 3.27 -35.12
CA GLU A 15 -7.35 2.86 -34.53
C GLU A 15 -7.37 2.94 -32.99
N ILE A 16 -8.11 3.88 -32.41
CA ILE A 16 -8.30 3.96 -30.96
C ILE A 16 -9.06 2.71 -30.48
N LEU A 17 -10.17 2.36 -31.13
CA LEU A 17 -10.98 1.19 -30.77
C LEU A 17 -10.21 -0.12 -30.99
N ALA A 18 -9.42 -0.20 -32.06
CA ALA A 18 -8.58 -1.35 -32.38
C ALA A 18 -7.47 -1.58 -31.32
N ASN A 19 -7.06 -0.55 -30.60
CA ASN A 19 -6.04 -0.66 -29.54
C ASN A 19 -6.64 -0.70 -28.11
N LEU A 20 -7.98 -0.64 -27.99
CA LEU A 20 -8.64 -0.52 -26.69
C LEU A 20 -8.94 -1.90 -26.07
N GLY A 21 -8.09 -2.31 -25.15
CA GLY A 21 -8.24 -3.57 -24.42
C GLY A 21 -8.08 -4.80 -25.30
N ASP A 22 -8.18 -5.96 -24.66
CA ASP A 22 -8.02 -7.25 -25.34
C ASP A 22 -9.29 -7.66 -26.06
N SER A 23 -10.45 -7.28 -25.50
CA SER A 23 -11.73 -7.45 -26.17
C SER A 23 -12.64 -6.25 -25.93
N LEU A 24 -13.35 -5.84 -26.99
CA LEU A 24 -14.36 -4.80 -26.98
C LEU A 24 -15.65 -5.36 -27.58
N MET A 25 -16.79 -5.05 -26.97
CA MET A 25 -18.10 -5.39 -27.49
C MET A 25 -19.13 -4.34 -27.14
N ILE A 26 -20.20 -4.29 -27.93
CA ILE A 26 -21.38 -3.50 -27.65
C ILE A 26 -22.51 -4.47 -27.35
N VAL A 27 -23.19 -4.23 -26.24
CA VAL A 27 -24.27 -5.07 -25.73
C VAL A 27 -25.54 -4.23 -25.58
N ASP A 28 -26.69 -4.78 -25.95
CA ASP A 28 -27.99 -4.12 -25.72
C ASP A 28 -28.51 -4.33 -24.28
N ARG A 29 -29.69 -3.77 -23.98
CA ARG A 29 -30.34 -3.89 -22.67
C ARG A 29 -30.76 -5.30 -22.29
N ASP A 30 -30.94 -6.17 -23.28
CA ASP A 30 -31.29 -7.58 -23.09
C ASP A 30 -30.03 -8.46 -23.00
N TYR A 31 -28.85 -7.84 -22.89
CA TYR A 31 -27.55 -8.50 -22.78
C TYR A 31 -27.10 -9.21 -24.06
N ARG A 32 -27.68 -8.89 -25.22
CA ARG A 32 -27.24 -9.45 -26.51
C ARG A 32 -26.07 -8.66 -27.06
N VAL A 33 -25.07 -9.38 -27.56
CA VAL A 33 -23.93 -8.77 -28.24
C VAL A 33 -24.39 -8.31 -29.62
N ILE A 34 -24.33 -7.01 -29.88
CA ILE A 34 -24.70 -6.43 -31.18
C ILE A 34 -23.48 -6.17 -32.07
N TRP A 35 -22.31 -6.05 -31.46
CA TRP A 35 -21.04 -5.86 -32.14
C TRP A 35 -19.89 -6.27 -31.22
N CYS A 36 -18.79 -6.74 -31.79
CA CYS A 36 -17.58 -7.00 -31.04
C CYS A 36 -16.34 -6.94 -31.92
N LYS A 37 -15.18 -6.81 -31.26
CA LYS A 37 -13.85 -6.83 -31.86
C LYS A 37 -13.17 -8.16 -31.53
N GLU A 38 -12.51 -8.76 -32.51
CA GLU A 38 -11.61 -9.90 -32.30
C GLU A 38 -10.25 -9.57 -31.66
N PRO A 39 -9.66 -10.53 -30.93
CA PRO A 39 -10.26 -11.77 -30.44
C PRO A 39 -11.07 -11.53 -29.14
N LEU A 40 -12.25 -12.15 -28.99
CA LEU A 40 -13.04 -11.97 -27.75
C LEU A 40 -12.43 -12.74 -26.57
N MET A 41 -11.86 -13.94 -26.82
CA MET A 41 -11.10 -14.81 -25.91
C MET A 41 -10.33 -15.87 -26.72
N GLU A 42 -9.42 -16.63 -26.09
CA GLU A 42 -8.69 -17.79 -26.66
C GLU A 42 -9.62 -19.02 -26.96
N THR A 43 -10.81 -18.79 -27.49
CA THR A 43 -11.70 -19.83 -28.03
C THR A 43 -11.71 -19.75 -29.56
N PRO A 44 -11.50 -20.86 -30.30
CA PRO A 44 -11.66 -20.87 -31.75
C PRO A 44 -13.12 -20.58 -32.11
N GLY A 45 -13.39 -19.58 -32.94
CA GLY A 45 -14.76 -19.16 -33.28
C GLY A 45 -14.87 -17.64 -33.37
N SER A 46 -14.34 -17.11 -34.48
CA SER A 46 -14.27 -15.71 -34.89
C SER A 46 -15.60 -14.95 -34.78
N GLU A 47 -15.51 -13.65 -34.51
CA GLU A 47 -16.50 -12.54 -34.40
C GLU A 47 -17.98 -12.86 -34.71
N SER A 48 -18.22 -13.58 -35.81
CA SER A 48 -19.55 -13.98 -36.29
C SER A 48 -20.35 -14.84 -35.30
N GLU A 49 -19.70 -15.61 -34.43
CA GLU A 49 -20.42 -16.46 -33.48
C GLU A 49 -20.89 -15.68 -32.23
N ALA A 50 -20.23 -14.58 -31.87
CA ALA A 50 -20.59 -13.82 -30.67
C ALA A 50 -21.81 -12.92 -30.89
N VAL A 51 -21.93 -12.31 -32.07
CA VAL A 51 -23.03 -11.39 -32.38
C VAL A 51 -24.37 -12.14 -32.38
N GLY A 52 -25.38 -11.57 -31.73
CA GLY A 52 -26.71 -12.16 -31.55
C GLY A 52 -26.86 -13.04 -30.30
N HIS A 53 -25.76 -13.54 -29.74
CA HIS A 53 -25.76 -14.32 -28.50
C HIS A 53 -25.73 -13.43 -27.26
N PHE A 54 -26.06 -14.01 -26.10
CA PHE A 54 -26.01 -13.30 -24.84
C PHE A 54 -24.59 -13.22 -24.29
N CYS A 55 -24.19 -12.06 -23.79
CA CYS A 55 -22.83 -11.86 -23.28
C CYS A 55 -22.47 -12.82 -22.13
N TYR A 56 -23.46 -13.26 -21.34
CA TYR A 56 -23.23 -14.19 -20.23
C TYR A 56 -23.08 -15.65 -20.69
N GLN A 57 -23.58 -16.02 -21.87
CA GLN A 57 -23.29 -17.32 -22.48
C GLN A 57 -21.83 -17.37 -22.93
N ILE A 58 -21.39 -16.32 -23.65
CA ILE A 58 -20.04 -16.22 -24.21
C ILE A 58 -18.98 -16.17 -23.10
N PHE A 59 -19.15 -15.30 -22.10
CA PHE A 59 -18.08 -15.02 -21.12
C PHE A 59 -18.19 -15.78 -19.80
N ALA A 60 -19.36 -16.34 -19.50
CA ALA A 60 -19.57 -17.04 -18.24
C ALA A 60 -20.09 -18.46 -18.43
N GLY A 61 -20.40 -18.91 -19.66
CA GLY A 61 -20.97 -20.23 -19.92
C GLY A 61 -22.31 -20.43 -19.20
N ARG A 62 -23.10 -19.36 -19.02
CA ARG A 62 -24.37 -19.39 -18.27
C ARG A 62 -25.55 -19.22 -19.19
N ASP A 63 -26.71 -19.70 -18.76
CA ASP A 63 -27.98 -19.44 -19.44
C ASP A 63 -28.75 -18.25 -18.85
N THR A 64 -28.29 -17.72 -17.72
CA THR A 64 -28.88 -16.56 -17.05
C THR A 64 -27.88 -15.44 -16.83
N PRO A 65 -28.33 -14.17 -16.77
CA PRO A 65 -27.45 -13.03 -16.51
C PRO A 65 -26.60 -13.21 -15.25
N CYS A 66 -25.32 -12.83 -15.35
CA CYS A 66 -24.36 -12.93 -14.25
C CYS A 66 -24.90 -12.31 -12.95
N THR A 67 -24.92 -13.09 -11.87
CA THR A 67 -25.38 -12.65 -10.54
C THR A 67 -24.28 -11.95 -9.74
N ARG A 68 -23.00 -12.25 -10.01
CA ARG A 68 -21.83 -11.65 -9.36
C ARG A 68 -20.83 -11.16 -10.40
N ALA A 69 -20.08 -10.12 -10.02
CA ALA A 69 -18.99 -9.53 -10.82
C ALA A 69 -19.40 -9.16 -12.26
N CYS A 70 -20.64 -8.76 -12.53
CA CYS A 70 -21.07 -8.26 -13.84
C CYS A 70 -20.87 -6.73 -13.91
N PRO A 71 -20.16 -6.18 -14.89
CA PRO A 71 -20.09 -4.73 -15.05
C PRO A 71 -21.32 -4.17 -15.79
N VAL A 72 -21.93 -4.95 -16.69
CA VAL A 72 -23.01 -4.49 -17.57
C VAL A 72 -24.33 -4.27 -16.82
N LYS A 73 -24.74 -5.23 -15.99
CA LYS A 73 -25.99 -5.17 -15.21
C LYS A 73 -26.08 -3.92 -14.31
N PRO A 74 -25.10 -3.64 -13.43
CA PRO A 74 -25.12 -2.41 -12.63
C PRO A 74 -24.95 -1.14 -13.48
N MET A 75 -24.26 -1.22 -14.64
CA MET A 75 -24.13 -0.07 -15.54
C MET A 75 -25.50 0.32 -16.11
N PHE A 76 -26.29 -0.62 -16.64
CA PHE A 76 -27.64 -0.33 -17.12
C PHE A 76 -28.57 0.17 -16.02
N ALA A 77 -28.42 -0.33 -14.79
CA ALA A 77 -29.23 0.10 -13.65
C ALA A 77 -28.89 1.53 -13.18
N GLN A 78 -27.61 1.92 -13.24
CA GLN A 78 -27.12 3.17 -12.63
C GLN A 78 -26.78 4.25 -13.66
N GLY A 79 -26.65 3.89 -14.93
CA GLY A 79 -26.24 4.79 -16.02
C GLY A 79 -24.83 5.35 -15.91
N ARG A 80 -23.96 4.74 -15.09
CA ARG A 80 -22.56 5.17 -14.90
C ARG A 80 -21.59 4.04 -15.23
N PRO A 81 -20.35 4.35 -15.66
CA PRO A 81 -19.33 3.34 -15.91
C PRO A 81 -19.11 2.40 -14.72
N GLN A 82 -18.90 1.12 -15.01
CA GLN A 82 -18.63 0.09 -14.01
C GLN A 82 -17.36 -0.67 -14.37
N ALA A 83 -16.60 -1.09 -13.37
CA ALA A 83 -15.43 -1.94 -13.53
C ALA A 83 -15.47 -3.08 -12.51
N VAL A 84 -15.10 -4.27 -12.95
CA VAL A 84 -15.00 -5.45 -12.09
C VAL A 84 -13.76 -6.25 -12.47
N GLU A 85 -13.01 -6.67 -11.48
CA GLU A 85 -11.89 -7.60 -11.65
C GLU A 85 -12.36 -9.03 -11.37
N ARG A 86 -11.84 -9.99 -12.12
CA ARG A 86 -12.09 -11.42 -11.89
C ARG A 86 -10.80 -12.20 -12.06
N HIS A 87 -10.61 -13.16 -11.16
CA HIS A 87 -9.64 -14.23 -11.30
C HIS A 87 -10.31 -15.40 -12.03
N MET A 88 -9.62 -15.99 -13.00
CA MET A 88 -10.10 -17.12 -13.78
C MET A 88 -8.95 -18.05 -14.15
N LEU A 89 -9.27 -19.33 -14.34
CA LEU A 89 -8.38 -20.34 -14.88
C LEU A 89 -8.73 -20.55 -16.35
N THR A 90 -7.73 -20.58 -17.23
CA THR A 90 -7.93 -20.99 -18.62
C THR A 90 -8.23 -22.48 -18.72
N SER A 91 -8.66 -22.93 -19.91
CA SER A 91 -8.78 -24.36 -20.24
C SER A 91 -7.46 -25.14 -20.05
N GLU A 92 -6.32 -24.46 -20.19
CA GLU A 92 -4.98 -25.01 -19.97
C GLU A 92 -4.52 -24.96 -18.50
N GLY A 93 -5.38 -24.50 -17.57
CA GLY A 93 -5.04 -24.38 -16.14
C GLY A 93 -4.17 -23.17 -15.80
N ARG A 94 -4.02 -22.20 -16.70
CA ARG A 94 -3.26 -20.96 -16.44
C ARG A 94 -4.11 -19.97 -15.66
N GLU A 95 -3.57 -19.42 -14.58
CA GLU A 95 -4.21 -18.34 -13.83
C GLU A 95 -4.13 -17.01 -14.60
N ILE A 96 -5.29 -16.39 -14.83
CA ILE A 96 -5.44 -15.09 -15.49
C ILE A 96 -6.35 -14.19 -14.65
N TRP A 97 -5.94 -12.94 -14.51
CA TRP A 97 -6.77 -11.88 -13.98
C TRP A 97 -7.28 -10.99 -15.10
N ARG A 98 -8.60 -10.77 -15.16
CA ARG A 98 -9.21 -9.85 -16.13
C ARG A 98 -9.99 -8.74 -15.43
N GLU A 99 -9.81 -7.52 -15.93
CA GLU A 99 -10.65 -6.37 -15.60
C GLU A 99 -11.66 -6.15 -16.72
N ALA A 100 -12.94 -6.27 -16.42
CA ALA A 100 -14.02 -5.97 -17.35
C ALA A 100 -14.66 -4.63 -16.97
N ARG A 101 -14.72 -3.71 -17.93
CA ARG A 101 -15.35 -2.40 -17.80
C ARG A 101 -16.57 -2.31 -18.69
N ALA A 102 -17.61 -1.62 -18.23
CA ALA A 102 -18.80 -1.31 -19.02
C ALA A 102 -19.08 0.19 -18.97
N TYR A 103 -19.25 0.80 -20.14
CA TYR A 103 -19.55 2.21 -20.32
C TYR A 103 -20.93 2.37 -20.98
N PRO A 104 -21.79 3.29 -20.49
CA PRO A 104 -23.09 3.55 -21.10
C PRO A 104 -22.94 4.24 -22.46
N ILE A 105 -23.68 3.77 -23.46
CA ILE A 105 -23.90 4.46 -24.72
C ILE A 105 -25.35 4.95 -24.73
N LEU A 106 -25.51 6.26 -24.91
CA LEU A 106 -26.80 6.92 -24.87
C LEU A 106 -27.46 6.95 -26.25
N ASP A 107 -28.78 6.88 -26.29
CA ASP A 107 -29.55 7.20 -27.49
C ASP A 107 -29.69 8.71 -27.70
N ARG A 108 -30.40 9.11 -28.76
CA ARG A 108 -30.69 10.52 -29.07
C ARG A 108 -31.53 11.23 -28.02
N ARG A 109 -32.22 10.48 -27.14
CA ARG A 109 -33.04 11.02 -26.05
C ARG A 109 -32.25 11.11 -24.73
N GLY A 110 -30.98 10.71 -24.72
CA GLY A 110 -30.13 10.69 -23.53
C GLY A 110 -30.33 9.46 -22.64
N ALA A 111 -31.12 8.48 -23.05
CA ALA A 111 -31.32 7.24 -22.30
C ALA A 111 -30.21 6.24 -22.62
N VAL A 112 -29.76 5.47 -21.62
CA VAL A 112 -28.76 4.41 -21.83
C VAL A 112 -29.36 3.32 -22.71
N ALA A 113 -28.88 3.19 -23.95
CA ALA A 113 -29.38 2.23 -24.93
C ALA A 113 -28.46 1.00 -25.04
N PHE A 114 -27.15 1.19 -24.96
CA PHE A 114 -26.17 0.12 -25.10
C PHE A 114 -25.06 0.21 -24.05
N ALA A 115 -24.29 -0.86 -23.94
CA ALA A 115 -23.11 -0.98 -23.12
C ALA A 115 -21.88 -1.21 -24.00
N ALA A 116 -20.90 -0.30 -23.99
CA ALA A 116 -19.56 -0.62 -24.46
C ALA A 116 -18.83 -1.39 -23.36
N ARG A 117 -18.62 -2.68 -23.56
CA ARG A 117 -17.87 -3.53 -22.65
C ARG A 117 -16.47 -3.77 -23.18
N ILE A 118 -15.47 -3.45 -22.36
CA ILE A 118 -14.05 -3.66 -22.67
C ILE A 118 -13.47 -4.59 -21.61
N SER A 119 -12.58 -5.49 -22.00
CA SER A 119 -11.85 -6.35 -21.07
C SER A 119 -10.34 -6.19 -21.23
N PHE A 120 -9.60 -6.25 -20.13
CA PHE A 120 -8.14 -6.16 -20.08
C PHE A 120 -7.59 -7.33 -19.25
N ASP A 121 -6.52 -7.96 -19.73
CA ASP A 121 -5.65 -8.83 -18.94
C ASP A 121 -4.81 -7.96 -18.02
N ILE A 122 -5.00 -8.16 -16.73
CA ILE A 122 -4.31 -7.44 -15.67
C ILE A 122 -3.42 -8.39 -14.86
N THR A 123 -3.12 -9.58 -15.38
CA THR A 123 -2.32 -10.60 -14.70
C THR A 123 -0.93 -10.08 -14.36
N HIS A 124 -0.25 -9.42 -15.31
CA HIS A 124 1.04 -8.80 -15.06
C HIS A 124 0.96 -7.72 -13.96
N ARG A 125 -0.09 -6.89 -13.99
CA ARG A 125 -0.36 -5.88 -12.96
C ARG A 125 -0.54 -6.52 -11.59
N LYS A 126 -1.36 -7.57 -11.50
CA LYS A 126 -1.65 -8.31 -10.26
C LYS A 126 -0.44 -9.03 -9.69
N LYS A 127 0.36 -9.70 -10.53
CA LYS A 127 1.61 -10.34 -10.11
C LYS A 127 2.62 -9.33 -9.54
N ARG A 128 2.73 -8.15 -10.17
CA ARG A 128 3.60 -7.08 -9.66
C ARG A 128 3.12 -6.54 -8.32
N GLN A 129 1.82 -6.34 -8.17
CA GLN A 129 1.22 -5.89 -6.92
C GLN A 129 1.45 -6.91 -5.79
N SER A 130 1.15 -8.19 -6.02
CA SER A 130 1.37 -9.25 -5.03
C SER A 130 2.84 -9.32 -4.58
N ARG A 131 3.80 -9.22 -5.52
CA ARG A 131 5.23 -9.21 -5.18
C ARG A 131 5.59 -8.03 -4.27
N LEU A 132 5.09 -6.83 -4.56
CA LEU A 132 5.34 -5.66 -3.72
C LEU A 132 4.70 -5.81 -2.34
N GLU A 133 3.49 -6.36 -2.26
CA GLU A 133 2.81 -6.64 -0.98
C GLU A 133 3.61 -7.65 -0.14
N ASP A 134 4.14 -8.71 -0.76
CA ASP A 134 5.01 -9.70 -0.11
C ASP A 134 6.34 -9.08 0.37
N GLU A 135 6.94 -8.19 -0.43
CA GLU A 135 8.15 -7.44 -0.07
C GLU A 135 7.90 -6.51 1.12
N VAL A 136 6.78 -5.78 1.13
CA VAL A 136 6.38 -4.90 2.24
C VAL A 136 6.19 -5.70 3.52
N LEU A 137 5.44 -6.81 3.46
CA LEU A 137 5.24 -7.70 4.62
C LEU A 137 6.57 -8.26 5.15
N THR A 138 7.49 -8.59 4.25
CA THR A 138 8.84 -9.06 4.63
C THR A 138 9.63 -7.97 5.35
N LEU A 139 9.61 -6.74 4.82
CA LEU A 139 10.28 -5.59 5.43
C LEU A 139 9.68 -5.23 6.79
N GLU A 140 8.36 -5.24 6.92
CA GLU A 140 7.66 -5.03 8.19
C GLU A 140 8.10 -6.04 9.23
N ARG A 141 8.16 -7.33 8.88
CA ARG A 141 8.65 -8.38 9.79
C ARG A 141 10.10 -8.17 10.19
N SER A 142 10.99 -7.82 9.25
CA SER A 142 12.39 -7.51 9.57
C SER A 142 12.52 -6.27 10.44
N LEU A 143 11.70 -5.24 10.22
CA LEU A 143 11.67 -4.04 11.07
C LEU A 143 11.17 -4.36 12.47
N GLU A 144 10.15 -5.22 12.62
CA GLU A 144 9.69 -5.70 13.92
C GLU A 144 10.77 -6.49 14.65
N GLU A 145 11.52 -7.35 13.96
CA GLU A 145 12.66 -8.06 14.51
C GLU A 145 13.76 -7.08 14.94
N MET A 146 14.12 -6.11 14.11
CA MET A 146 15.09 -5.05 14.46
C MET A 146 14.64 -4.23 15.66
N ASN A 147 13.37 -3.80 15.70
CA ASN A 147 12.80 -3.02 16.80
C ASN A 147 12.74 -3.82 18.10
N ARG A 148 12.52 -5.14 18.03
CA ARG A 148 12.61 -6.05 19.17
C ARG A 148 14.02 -6.02 19.79
N PHE A 149 15.06 -5.87 18.96
CA PHE A 149 16.44 -5.75 19.43
C PHE A 149 16.84 -4.32 19.82
N GLN A 150 16.17 -3.28 19.32
CA GLN A 150 16.63 -1.89 19.51
C GLN A 150 15.81 -1.04 20.50
N LEU A 151 14.53 -1.31 20.81
CA LEU A 151 13.74 -0.39 21.63
C LEU A 151 12.73 -1.02 22.62
N GLY A 152 12.57 -2.34 22.66
CA GLY A 152 11.70 -3.03 23.62
C GLY A 152 12.50 -3.66 24.76
N GLU A 153 12.51 -3.00 25.92
CA GLU A 153 13.15 -3.45 27.17
C GLU A 153 14.69 -3.36 27.19
N LEU A 154 15.22 -2.15 27.42
CA LEU A 154 16.29 -2.10 28.42
C LEU A 154 15.60 -2.40 29.76
N PRO A 155 15.89 -3.53 30.44
CA PRO A 155 15.41 -3.79 31.79
C PRO A 155 16.18 -2.88 32.75
N PHE A 156 16.08 -1.56 32.57
CA PHE A 156 16.46 -0.63 33.58
C PHE A 156 15.20 -0.27 34.37
N GLN A 157 14.82 -1.20 35.25
CA GLN A 157 14.04 -0.88 36.42
C GLN A 157 15.04 -0.41 37.48
N PRO A 158 15.15 0.91 37.76
CA PRO A 158 15.92 1.36 38.90
C PRO A 158 15.37 0.68 40.16
N GLN A 159 16.11 -0.26 40.73
CA GLN A 159 15.70 -0.99 41.94
C GLN A 159 15.82 -0.16 43.22
N GLY A 160 16.05 1.16 43.12
CA GLY A 160 16.31 2.02 44.26
C GLY A 160 15.17 2.99 44.53
N ASP A 161 14.56 2.88 45.71
CA ASP A 161 13.94 4.01 46.44
C ASP A 161 15.05 4.96 46.92
N ALA A 162 15.91 5.37 45.99
CA ALA A 162 17.18 5.99 46.29
C ALA A 162 16.94 7.42 46.74
N SER A 163 16.91 7.62 48.05
CA SER A 163 17.09 8.92 48.68
C SER A 163 18.47 9.49 48.33
N LEU A 164 18.58 10.00 47.11
CA LEU A 164 19.74 10.80 46.70
C LEU A 164 19.78 12.02 47.59
N THR A 165 20.97 12.31 48.11
CA THR A 165 21.19 13.56 48.83
C THR A 165 20.99 14.74 47.88
N LYS A 166 20.67 15.93 48.42
CA LYS A 166 20.54 17.16 47.61
C LYS A 166 21.73 17.36 46.66
N ARG A 167 22.93 17.05 47.15
CA ARG A 167 24.17 17.19 46.37
C ARG A 167 24.31 16.14 45.26
N GLU A 168 23.90 14.90 45.50
CA GLU A 168 23.87 13.86 44.47
C GLU A 168 22.84 14.19 43.38
N LEU A 169 21.70 14.78 43.77
CA LEU A 169 20.65 15.19 42.83
C LEU A 169 21.09 16.37 41.96
N GLU A 170 21.81 17.35 42.51
CA GLU A 170 22.47 18.42 41.74
C GLU A 170 23.48 17.85 40.73
N VAL A 171 24.35 16.93 41.16
CA VAL A 171 25.33 16.29 40.27
C VAL A 171 24.62 15.50 39.17
N LEU A 172 23.56 14.76 39.49
CA LEU A 172 22.79 13.98 38.53
C LEU A 172 22.12 14.85 37.47
N ARG A 173 21.56 16.01 37.83
CA ARG A 173 20.99 16.97 36.87
C ARG A 173 22.04 17.44 35.85
N LEU A 174 23.23 17.82 36.32
CA LEU A 174 24.31 18.25 35.44
C LEU A 174 24.84 17.09 34.58
N VAL A 175 24.81 15.87 35.10
CA VAL A 175 25.13 14.66 34.33
C VAL A 175 24.11 14.45 33.20
N ALA A 176 22.82 14.57 33.49
CA ALA A 176 21.74 14.43 32.52
C ALA A 176 21.76 15.52 31.44
N GLN A 177 22.20 16.74 31.79
CA GLN A 177 22.46 17.84 30.86
C GLN A 177 23.72 17.65 30.00
N GLY A 178 24.45 16.54 30.15
CA GLY A 178 25.62 16.24 29.32
C GLY A 178 26.93 16.90 29.78
N LEU A 179 26.98 17.56 30.95
CA LEU A 179 28.21 18.21 31.40
C LEU A 179 29.31 17.20 31.76
N SER A 180 30.53 17.48 31.30
CA SER A 180 31.71 16.68 31.64
C SER A 180 32.09 16.82 33.12
N LYS A 181 32.80 15.84 33.70
CA LYS A 181 33.24 15.87 35.11
C LYS A 181 34.01 17.17 35.46
N PRO A 182 34.91 17.70 34.60
CA PRO A 182 35.55 19.01 34.81
C PRO A 182 34.56 20.17 34.86
N SER A 183 33.54 20.15 34.00
CA SER A 183 32.51 21.20 33.96
C SER A 183 31.65 21.18 35.21
N ILE A 184 31.24 19.98 35.65
CA ILE A 184 30.48 19.79 36.90
C ILE A 184 31.30 20.29 38.10
N ALA A 185 32.59 19.95 38.17
CA ALA A 185 33.50 20.41 39.21
C ALA A 185 33.55 21.94 39.30
N LYS A 186 33.63 22.62 38.15
CA LYS A 186 33.63 24.08 38.05
C LYS A 186 32.29 24.68 38.50
N VAL A 187 31.16 24.15 38.02
CA VAL A 187 29.81 24.64 38.37
C VAL A 187 29.53 24.49 39.87
N LEU A 188 29.97 23.38 40.45
CA LEU A 188 29.68 23.05 41.85
C LEU A 188 30.75 23.52 42.84
N GLY A 189 31.88 24.07 42.38
CA GLY A 189 32.98 24.53 43.23
C GLY A 189 33.68 23.40 44.00
N ILE A 190 33.80 22.20 43.41
CA ILE A 190 34.40 21.02 44.04
C ILE A 190 35.48 20.39 43.15
N SER A 191 36.31 19.51 43.71
CA SER A 191 37.33 18.80 42.93
C SER A 191 36.71 17.79 41.95
N GLN A 192 37.40 17.50 40.83
CA GLN A 192 36.98 16.45 39.89
C GLN A 192 36.90 15.06 40.55
N ASN A 193 37.78 14.80 41.53
CA ASN A 193 37.75 13.56 42.31
C ASN A 193 36.48 13.45 43.16
N THR A 194 36.03 14.58 43.73
CA THR A 194 34.76 14.65 44.47
C THR A 194 33.56 14.38 43.53
N VAL A 195 33.57 14.94 42.32
CA VAL A 195 32.55 14.63 41.29
C VAL A 195 32.56 13.14 40.93
N LYS A 196 33.75 12.56 40.69
CA LYS A 196 33.88 11.12 40.39
C LYS A 196 33.28 10.26 41.50
N ARG A 197 33.50 10.63 42.77
CA ARG A 197 32.92 9.95 43.93
C ARG A 197 31.39 10.07 43.97
N HIS A 198 30.84 11.28 43.75
CA HIS A 198 29.39 11.47 43.68
C HIS A 198 28.76 10.65 42.56
N VAL A 199 29.35 10.63 41.36
CA VAL A 199 28.85 9.84 40.22
C VAL A 199 28.86 8.34 40.55
N GLY A 200 29.93 7.84 41.17
CA GLY A 200 29.99 6.43 41.61
C GLY A 200 28.91 6.08 42.64
N ASN A 201 28.69 6.96 43.63
CA ASN A 201 27.64 6.77 44.63
C ASN A 201 26.24 6.80 44.01
N ILE A 202 26.00 7.73 43.08
CA ILE A 202 24.74 7.81 42.33
C ILE A 202 24.53 6.52 41.55
N PHE A 203 25.55 6.01 40.87
CA PHE A 203 25.43 4.80 40.06
C PHE A 203 25.07 3.59 40.92
N ASN A 204 25.76 3.42 42.05
CA ASN A 204 25.46 2.38 43.02
C ASN A 204 24.04 2.50 43.61
N LYS A 205 23.60 3.72 43.95
CA LYS A 205 22.27 3.96 44.54
C LYS A 205 21.14 3.74 43.53
N LEU A 206 21.35 4.11 42.26
CA LEU A 206 20.36 3.97 41.20
C LEU A 206 20.37 2.56 40.56
N GLY A 207 21.40 1.76 40.81
CA GLY A 207 21.61 0.47 40.15
C GLY A 207 21.97 0.60 38.66
N VAL A 208 22.53 1.73 38.24
CA VAL A 208 22.97 1.97 36.85
C VAL A 208 24.45 1.68 36.69
N ASN A 209 24.85 1.23 35.49
CA ASN A 209 26.24 0.95 35.19
C ASN A 209 26.92 2.03 34.34
N ASP A 210 26.15 2.92 33.73
CA ASP A 210 26.69 3.95 32.86
C ASP A 210 25.93 5.28 32.95
N ARG A 211 26.55 6.28 32.32
CA ARG A 211 26.06 7.66 32.30
C ARG A 211 24.76 7.82 31.50
N ALA A 212 24.56 7.03 30.45
CA ALA A 212 23.35 7.12 29.63
C ALA A 212 22.13 6.63 30.42
N GLN A 213 22.27 5.51 31.14
CA GLN A 213 21.25 4.98 32.03
C GLN A 213 20.90 5.98 33.15
N ALA A 214 21.91 6.63 33.75
CA ALA A 214 21.69 7.68 34.75
C ALA A 214 20.92 8.89 34.18
N ALA A 215 21.21 9.30 32.94
CA ALA A 215 20.51 10.39 32.27
C ALA A 215 19.04 10.05 31.96
N VAL A 216 18.78 8.83 31.48
CA VAL A 216 17.41 8.33 31.25
C VAL A 216 16.61 8.28 32.55
N TRP A 217 17.23 7.86 33.66
CA TRP A 217 16.59 7.89 34.98
C TRP A 217 16.18 9.31 35.39
N ALA A 218 17.09 10.28 35.25
CA ALA A 218 16.82 11.67 35.62
C ALA A 218 15.67 12.29 34.82
N ALA A 219 15.59 12.00 33.51
CA ALA A 219 14.49 12.46 32.66
C ALA A 219 13.14 11.87 33.07
N ARG A 220 13.08 10.58 33.41
CA ARG A 220 11.84 9.94 33.89
C ARG A 220 11.33 10.53 35.21
N GLN A 221 12.23 11.04 36.05
CA GLN A 221 11.90 11.69 37.33
C GLN A 221 11.62 13.19 37.20
N GLY A 222 11.58 13.75 35.98
CA GLY A 222 11.35 15.18 35.74
C GLY A 222 12.45 16.09 36.30
N LEU A 223 13.69 15.59 36.39
CA LEU A 223 14.83 16.36 36.88
C LEU A 223 15.50 17.24 35.80
N VAL A 224 15.12 17.04 34.54
CA VAL A 224 15.54 17.77 33.34
C VAL A 224 14.36 17.99 32.42
#